data_AF-A0A7X9CFY5-F1
#
_entry.id   AF-A0A7X9CFY5-F1
#
_cell.length_a   1.000
_cell.length_b   1.000
_cell.length_c   1.000
_cell.angle_alpha   90.00
_cell.angle_beta   90.00
_cell.angle_gamma   90.00
#
_symmetry.space_group_name_H-M   'P 1'
#
loop_
_entity.id
_entity.type
_entity.pdbx_description
1 polymer ?
#
loop_
_entity_poly.entity_id
_entity_poly.type
_entity_poly.pdbx_seq_one_letter_code
_entity_poly.pdbx_strand_id
1 'polypeptide(L)'
;MNLRLFIIAITPAIIIIGGIYLSDRYDREPLNLLILTYVFGALSVIPSVIVEEIFMQINPFTGVLGSLYTAFIVAGLTEEYFKRLVVLKIPYKTKYFNEKLDGIVYSVFSTMGFA
;
A
#
# COMPACT_ATOMS: atom_id res chain seq x y z
N MET A 1 10.62 11.67 24.50
CA MET A 1 11.05 10.56 23.63
C MET A 1 9.96 10.17 22.63
N ASN A 2 8.71 10.03 23.06
CA ASN A 2 7.59 9.57 22.21
C ASN A 2 7.27 10.50 21.02
N LEU A 3 7.29 11.82 21.21
CA LEU A 3 7.01 12.77 20.13
C LEU A 3 8.05 12.68 18.99
N ARG A 4 9.33 12.47 19.32
CA ARG A 4 10.41 12.35 18.33
C ARG A 4 10.20 11.11 17.44
N LEU A 5 9.84 9.98 18.05
CA LEU A 5 9.58 8.73 17.32
C LEU A 5 8.35 8.86 16.42
N PHE A 6 7.28 9.49 16.92
CA PHE A 6 6.09 9.75 16.11
C PHE A 6 6.41 10.61 14.88
N ILE A 7 7.14 11.71 15.06
CA ILE A 7 7.55 12.57 13.94
C ILE A 7 8.39 11.78 12.92
N ILE A 8 9.38 11.01 13.39
CA ILE A 8 10.23 10.21 12.49
C ILE A 8 9.41 9.16 11.72
N ALA A 9 8.39 8.56 12.33
CA ALA A 9 7.53 7.57 11.69
C ALA A 9 6.66 8.16 10.58
N ILE A 10 6.02 9.32 10.81
CA ILE A 10 5.08 9.91 9.84
C ILE A 10 5.77 10.73 8.74
N THR A 11 6.97 11.25 9.00
CA THR A 11 7.64 12.20 8.09
C THR A 11 7.85 11.62 6.69
N PRO A 12 8.37 10.38 6.51
CA PRO A 12 8.57 9.80 5.19
C PRO A 12 7.26 9.67 4.40
N ALA A 13 6.19 9.19 5.05
CA ALA A 13 4.88 9.07 4.42
C ALA A 13 4.35 10.41 3.92
N ILE A 14 4.43 11.46 4.76
CA ILE A 14 4.00 12.82 4.37
C ILE A 14 4.84 13.35 3.20
N ILE A 15 6.17 13.15 3.23
CA ILE A 15 7.06 13.60 2.17
C ILE A 15 6.75 12.90 0.84
N ILE A 16 6.53 11.59 0.85
CA ILE A 16 6.23 10.82 -0.36
C ILE A 16 4.86 11.21 -0.94
N ILE A 17 3.82 11.26 -0.10
CA ILE A 17 2.47 11.66 -0.51
C ILE A 17 2.49 13.10 -1.07
N GLY A 18 3.11 14.03 -0.34
CA GLY A 18 3.21 15.42 -0.76
C GLY A 18 4.05 15.58 -2.03
N GLY A 19 5.16 14.86 -2.14
CA GLY A 19 6.03 14.86 -3.32
C GLY A 19 5.31 14.40 -4.58
N ILE A 20 4.60 13.26 -4.52
CA ILE A 20 3.82 12.76 -5.66
C ILE A 20 2.68 13.72 -6.01
N TYR A 21 1.91 14.17 -5.02
CA TYR A 21 0.78 15.09 -5.24
C TYR A 21 1.21 16.42 -5.88
N LEU A 22 2.39 16.94 -5.50
CA LEU A 22 2.94 18.18 -6.06
C LEU A 22 3.62 17.97 -7.42
N SER A 23 4.08 16.76 -7.72
CA SER A 23 4.72 16.43 -9.01
C SER A 23 3.70 16.36 -10.15
N ASP A 24 2.46 16.02 -9.82
CA ASP A 24 1.35 16.06 -10.75
C ASP A 24 0.86 17.51 -10.97
N ARG A 25 1.42 18.14 -12.01
CA ARG A 25 1.21 19.57 -12.30
C ARG A 25 0.10 19.83 -13.31
N TYR A 26 -0.25 18.84 -14.13
CA TYR A 26 -1.08 19.05 -15.33
C TYR A 26 -2.46 18.41 -15.23
N ASP A 27 -2.60 17.22 -14.63
CA ASP A 27 -3.91 16.54 -14.48
C ASP A 27 -4.06 15.95 -13.08
N ARG A 28 -4.28 16.84 -12.10
CA ARG A 28 -4.33 16.43 -10.69
C ARG A 28 -5.52 15.53 -10.41
N GLU A 29 -5.19 14.37 -9.85
CA GLU A 29 -6.18 13.44 -9.33
C GLU A 29 -7.06 14.08 -8.23
N PRO A 30 -8.36 13.75 -8.21
CA PRO A 30 -9.27 14.30 -7.22
C PRO A 30 -8.87 13.86 -5.81
N LEU A 31 -8.63 14.84 -4.93
CA LEU A 31 -8.20 14.61 -3.54
C LEU A 31 -9.07 13.59 -2.79
N ASN A 32 -10.38 13.60 -3.04
CA ASN A 32 -11.29 12.64 -2.42
C ASN A 32 -10.96 11.19 -2.81
N LEU A 33 -10.58 10.94 -4.06
CA LEU A 33 -10.25 9.60 -4.55
C LEU A 33 -8.87 9.15 -4.04
N LEU A 34 -7.93 10.08 -3.93
CA LEU A 34 -6.62 9.84 -3.32
C LEU A 34 -6.75 9.47 -1.83
N ILE A 35 -7.51 10.24 -1.06
CA ILE A 35 -7.79 9.96 0.36
C ILE A 35 -8.53 8.62 0.50
N LEU A 36 -9.51 8.36 -0.36
CA LEU A 36 -10.23 7.08 -0.35
C LEU A 36 -9.27 5.91 -0.61
N THR A 37 -8.39 6.03 -1.61
CA THR A 37 -7.39 5.01 -1.93
C THR A 37 -6.41 4.80 -0.76
N TYR A 38 -5.98 5.87 -0.10
CA TYR A 38 -5.14 5.79 1.10
C TYR A 38 -5.84 5.07 2.26
N VAL A 39 -7.08 5.46 2.60
CA VAL A 39 -7.84 4.86 3.70
C VAL A 39 -8.11 3.37 3.43
N PHE A 40 -8.48 3.01 2.21
CA PHE A 40 -8.68 1.61 1.87
C PHE A 40 -7.36 0.82 1.79
N GLY A 41 -6.25 1.47 1.46
CA GLY A 41 -4.90 0.94 1.64
C GLY A 41 -4.65 0.53 3.10
N ALA A 42 -4.93 1.42 4.06
CA ALA A 42 -4.81 1.13 5.48
C ALA A 42 -5.75 0.01 5.94
N LEU A 43 -7.01 0.03 5.48
CA LEU A 43 -7.97 -1.03 5.80
C LEU A 43 -7.59 -2.39 5.21
N SER A 44 -6.81 -2.41 4.12
CA SER A 44 -6.37 -3.64 3.48
C SER A 44 -5.34 -4.45 4.30
N VAL A 45 -4.76 -3.85 5.34
CA VAL A 45 -3.94 -4.56 6.35
C VAL A 45 -4.77 -5.63 7.07
N ILE A 46 -6.06 -5.37 7.35
CA ILE A 46 -6.94 -6.29 8.08
C ILE A 46 -7.05 -7.65 7.37
N PRO A 47 -7.47 -7.72 6.08
CA PRO A 47 -7.49 -8.99 5.38
C PRO A 47 -6.08 -9.53 5.06
N SER A 48 -5.05 -8.68 4.93
CA SER A 48 -3.66 -9.12 4.72
C SER A 48 -3.18 -9.98 5.87
N VAL A 49 -3.29 -9.48 7.12
CA VAL A 49 -2.86 -10.19 8.33
C VAL A 49 -3.60 -11.53 8.48
N ILE A 50 -4.90 -11.58 8.17
CA ILE A 50 -5.66 -12.84 8.23
C ILE A 50 -5.08 -13.88 7.26
N VAL A 51 -4.74 -13.48 6.03
CA VAL A 51 -4.17 -14.39 5.03
C VAL A 51 -2.72 -14.76 5.38
N GLU A 52 -1.94 -13.82 5.89
CA GLU A 52 -0.57 -14.04 6.35
C GLU A 52 -0.51 -15.07 7.47
N GLU A 53 -1.38 -14.96 8.48
CA GLU A 53 -1.49 -15.94 9.57
C GLU A 53 -1.79 -17.36 9.05
N ILE A 54 -2.67 -17.48 8.05
CA ILE A 54 -2.96 -18.76 7.40
C ILE A 54 -1.72 -19.31 6.70
N PHE A 55 -1.02 -18.47 5.92
CA PHE A 55 0.19 -18.90 5.21
C PHE A 55 1.35 -19.23 6.15
N MET A 56 1.46 -18.55 7.29
CA MET A 56 2.42 -18.88 8.34
C MET A 56 2.19 -20.28 8.92
N GLN A 57 0.93 -20.64 9.19
CA GLN A 57 0.59 -21.94 9.78
C GLN A 57 0.86 -23.13 8.85
N ILE A 58 0.74 -22.94 7.55
CA ILE A 58 0.94 -24.01 6.56
C ILE A 58 2.38 -24.08 6.04
N ASN A 59 3.28 -23.20 6.49
CA ASN A 59 4.66 -23.16 6.03
C ASN A 59 5.40 -24.47 6.38
N PRO A 60 5.78 -25.30 5.40
CA PRO A 60 6.43 -26.58 5.66
C PRO A 60 7.95 -26.44 5.82
N PHE A 61 8.51 -25.26 5.55
CA PHE A 61 9.95 -25.05 5.46
C PHE A 61 10.54 -24.54 6.78
N THR A 62 11.79 -24.89 7.05
CA THR A 62 12.55 -24.42 8.21
C THR A 62 13.86 -23.73 7.77
N GLY A 63 14.51 -23.03 8.71
CA GLY A 63 15.77 -22.32 8.45
C GLY A 63 15.65 -21.24 7.38
N VAL A 64 16.63 -21.18 6.47
CA VAL A 64 16.70 -20.16 5.42
C VAL A 64 15.51 -20.27 4.45
N LEU A 65 15.09 -21.48 4.09
CA LEU A 65 13.95 -21.70 3.19
C LEU A 65 12.64 -21.22 3.82
N GLY A 66 12.44 -21.45 5.12
CA GLY A 66 11.30 -20.92 5.87
C GLY A 66 11.27 -19.39 5.90
N SER A 67 12.44 -18.77 6.03
CA SER A 67 12.57 -17.30 6.01
C SER A 67 12.26 -16.72 4.63
N LEU A 68 12.71 -17.37 3.55
CA LEU A 68 12.39 -16.97 2.17
C LEU A 68 10.89 -17.10 1.89
N TYR A 69 10.28 -18.20 2.30
CA TYR A 69 8.83 -18.38 2.19
C TYR A 69 8.07 -17.25 2.89
N THR A 70 8.48 -16.93 4.12
CA THR A 70 7.85 -15.86 4.91
C THR A 70 8.01 -14.49 4.24
N ALA A 71 9.21 -14.15 3.77
CA ALA A 71 9.48 -12.84 3.17
C ALA A 71 8.72 -12.64 1.84
N PHE A 72 8.70 -13.65 0.96
CA PHE A 72 8.18 -13.50 -0.40
C PHE A 72 6.75 -13.98 -0.58
N ILE A 73 6.35 -15.08 0.06
CA ILE A 73 5.02 -15.68 -0.10
C ILE A 73 4.06 -15.16 0.96
N VAL A 74 4.48 -15.13 2.22
CA VAL A 74 3.61 -14.65 3.30
C VAL A 74 3.47 -13.14 3.21
N ALA A 75 4.54 -12.37 3.44
CA ALA A 75 4.48 -10.91 3.43
C ALA A 75 4.40 -10.36 2.00
N GLY A 76 5.45 -10.51 1.19
CA GLY A 76 5.56 -9.83 -0.10
C GLY A 76 4.38 -10.06 -1.04
N LEU A 77 3.99 -11.31 -1.28
CA LEU A 77 2.87 -11.62 -2.17
C LEU A 77 1.53 -11.14 -1.61
N THR A 78 1.26 -11.38 -0.33
CA THR A 78 -0.05 -11.08 0.28
C THR A 78 -0.27 -9.58 0.38
N GLU A 79 0.70 -8.86 0.94
CA GLU A 79 0.62 -7.41 1.10
C GLU A 79 0.46 -6.70 -0.26
N GLU A 80 1.28 -7.05 -1.25
CA GLU A 80 1.21 -6.45 -2.60
C GLU A 80 -0.08 -6.84 -3.33
N TYR A 81 -0.60 -8.04 -3.12
CA TYR A 81 -1.89 -8.45 -3.67
C TYR A 81 -3.02 -7.54 -3.15
N PHE A 82 -3.08 -7.30 -1.84
CA PHE A 82 -4.13 -6.48 -1.23
C PHE A 82 -3.99 -4.99 -1.58
N LYS A 83 -2.78 -4.43 -1.54
CA LYS A 83 -2.50 -3.07 -2.03
C LYS A 83 -2.96 -2.88 -3.48
N ARG A 84 -2.59 -3.82 -4.37
CA ARG A 84 -3.04 -3.79 -5.77
C ARG A 84 -4.56 -3.92 -5.89
N LEU A 85 -5.19 -4.74 -5.05
CA LEU A 85 -6.64 -4.94 -5.08
C LEU A 85 -7.40 -3.65 -4.74
N VAL A 86 -6.90 -2.82 -3.82
CA VAL A 86 -7.45 -1.49 -3.54
C VAL A 86 -7.46 -0.63 -4.80
N VAL A 87 -6.33 -0.53 -5.50
CA VAL A 87 -6.21 0.24 -6.76
C VAL A 87 -7.17 -0.26 -7.84
N LEU A 88 -7.28 -1.58 -8.01
CA LEU A 88 -8.16 -2.17 -9.02
C LEU A 88 -9.66 -2.02 -8.70
N LYS A 89 -10.02 -1.92 -7.42
CA LYS A 89 -11.42 -1.83 -7.00
C LYS A 89 -11.92 -0.39 -6.92
N ILE A 90 -11.03 0.56 -6.61
CA ILE A 90 -11.40 1.95 -6.34
C ILE A 90 -11.06 2.84 -7.55
N PRO A 91 -9.81 3.33 -7.76
CA PRO A 91 -9.53 4.30 -8.81
C PRO A 91 -9.61 3.73 -10.23
N TYR A 92 -9.21 2.47 -10.44
CA TYR A 92 -9.18 1.83 -11.77
C TYR A 92 -10.55 1.81 -12.49
N LYS A 93 -11.65 1.84 -11.71
CA LYS A 93 -13.01 1.84 -12.26
C LYS A 93 -13.58 3.23 -12.50
N THR A 94 -12.81 4.27 -12.21
CA THR A 94 -13.24 5.66 -12.36
C THR A 94 -12.75 6.23 -13.69
N LYS A 95 -13.33 7.37 -14.08
CA LYS A 95 -12.86 8.13 -15.24
C LYS A 95 -11.49 8.79 -15.05
N TYR A 96 -10.97 8.80 -13.82
CA TYR A 96 -9.69 9.40 -13.42
C TYR A 96 -8.55 8.38 -13.47
N PHE A 97 -8.74 7.26 -14.15
CA PHE A 97 -7.68 6.29 -14.45
C PHE A 97 -7.57 6.22 -15.97
N ASN A 98 -7.01 7.28 -16.56
CA ASN A 98 -6.96 7.54 -17.99
C ASN A 98 -5.52 7.58 -18.52
N GLU A 99 -4.53 7.73 -17.65
CA GLU A 99 -3.12 7.74 -18.00
C GLU A 99 -2.31 6.69 -17.22
N LYS A 100 -1.07 6.46 -17.68
CA LYS A 100 -0.16 5.52 -17.02
C LYS A 100 0.34 6.06 -15.67
N LEU A 101 0.40 7.39 -15.53
CA LEU A 101 0.91 8.05 -14.34
C LEU A 101 -0.06 7.90 -13.16
N ASP A 102 -1.37 7.93 -13.42
CA ASP A 102 -2.46 7.69 -12.46
C ASP A 102 -2.24 6.36 -11.73
N GLY A 103 -1.88 5.32 -12.47
CA GLY A 103 -1.54 4.01 -11.92
C GLY A 103 -0.41 4.08 -10.90
N ILE A 104 0.60 4.91 -11.12
CA ILE A 104 1.71 5.15 -10.19
C ILE A 104 1.20 5.93 -8.98
N VAL A 105 0.47 7.03 -9.20
CA VAL A 105 -0.06 7.90 -8.15
C VAL A 105 -0.94 7.09 -7.19
N TYR A 106 -1.98 6.43 -7.70
CA TYR A 106 -2.89 5.65 -6.87
C TYR A 106 -2.21 4.47 -6.17
N SER A 107 -1.23 3.83 -6.81
CA SER A 107 -0.44 2.76 -6.16
C SER A 107 0.37 3.31 -4.99
N VAL A 108 1.01 4.48 -5.14
CA VAL A 108 1.72 5.12 -4.02
C VAL A 108 0.77 5.43 -2.88
N PHE A 109 -0.41 6.00 -3.16
CA PHE A 109 -1.38 6.29 -2.11
C PHE A 109 -1.90 5.03 -1.41
N SER A 110 -2.16 3.95 -2.15
CA SER A 110 -2.54 2.66 -1.55
C SER A 110 -1.43 2.08 -0.67
N THR A 111 -0.17 2.15 -1.12
CA THR A 111 0.99 1.63 -0.37
C THR A 111 1.30 2.48 0.86
N MET A 112 1.24 3.80 0.75
CA MET A 112 1.44 4.70 1.90
C MET A 112 0.32 4.59 2.93
N GLY A 113 -0.89 4.19 2.51
CA GLY A 113 -1.98 3.87 3.42
C GLY A 113 -1.75 2.55 4.16
N PHE A 114 -1.19 1.55 3.47
CA PHE A 114 -0.88 0.25 4.05
C PHE A 114 0.29 0.28 5.05
N ALA A 115 1.31 1.10 4.76
CA ALA A 115 2.56 1.21 5.52
C ALA A 115 2.38 1.80 6.93
#